data_AF-A0A7S0Q8I4-F1
#
_entry.id   AF-A0A7S0Q8I4-F1
#
_cell.length_a   1.000
_cell.length_b   1.000
_cell.length_c   1.000
_cell.angle_alpha   90.00
_cell.angle_beta   90.00
_cell.angle_gamma   90.00
#
_symmetry.space_group_name_H-M   'P 1'
#
loop_
_entity.id
_entity.type
_entity.pdbx_description
1 polymer ?
#
loop_
_entity_poly.entity_id
_entity_poly.type
_entity_poly.pdbx_seq_one_letter_code
_entity_poly.pdbx_strand_id
1 'polypeptide(L)'
;GSAGGSERDAVRVPLIAYRPGSNLGAVRNAMQQTLHAVDVPPTVSALLGLPVPRASEGTFIEPLLPLANQALLTLHYRDLYIQQQRLTKAVAAALGLKLFPAE
;
A
#
# COMPACT_ATOMS: atom_id res chain seq x y z
N GLY A 1 15.57 10.88 -29.37
CA GLY A 1 15.22 11.27 -27.99
C GLY A 1 15.75 10.21 -27.05
N SER A 2 16.50 10.61 -26.04
CA SER A 2 17.02 9.72 -24.99
C SER A 2 16.20 9.88 -23.72
N ALA A 3 15.93 8.78 -23.02
CA ALA A 3 15.37 8.77 -21.67
C ALA A 3 16.49 8.53 -20.64
N GLY A 4 16.26 8.87 -19.37
CA GLY A 4 17.23 8.66 -18.27
C GLY A 4 17.71 9.95 -17.60
N GLY A 5 17.23 11.11 -18.04
CA GLY A 5 17.44 12.38 -17.35
C GLY A 5 16.68 12.44 -16.01
N SER A 6 17.20 13.20 -15.06
CA SER A 6 16.56 13.43 -13.75
C SER A 6 15.69 14.70 -13.73
N GLU A 7 15.62 15.40 -14.86
CA GLU A 7 14.78 16.58 -15.03
C GLU A 7 13.31 16.23 -14.81
N ARG A 8 12.54 17.18 -14.25
CA ARG A 8 11.12 16.96 -13.90
C ARG A 8 10.29 16.44 -15.08
N ASP A 9 10.57 16.94 -16.28
CA ASP A 9 9.86 16.55 -17.50
C ASP A 9 10.27 15.16 -18.01
N ALA A 10 11.44 14.66 -17.60
CA ALA A 10 11.94 13.34 -17.97
C ALA A 10 11.42 12.23 -17.04
N VAL A 11 11.07 12.57 -15.78
CA VAL A 11 10.70 11.58 -14.74
C VAL A 11 9.19 11.54 -14.49
N ARG A 12 8.44 12.62 -14.81
CA ARG A 12 7.01 12.69 -14.54
C ARG A 12 6.21 11.87 -15.55
N VAL A 13 5.56 10.82 -15.06
CA VAL A 13 4.72 9.92 -15.85
C VAL A 13 3.27 9.94 -15.36
N PRO A 14 2.27 9.78 -16.24
CA PRO A 14 0.88 9.68 -15.83
C PRO A 14 0.60 8.32 -15.18
N LEU A 15 -0.20 8.33 -14.11
CA LEU A 15 -0.78 7.13 -13.52
C LEU A 15 -2.30 7.13 -13.78
N ILE A 16 -2.80 6.07 -14.42
CA ILE A 16 -4.21 5.91 -14.73
C ILE A 16 -4.70 4.62 -14.07
N ALA A 17 -5.77 4.72 -13.29
CA ALA A 17 -6.43 3.58 -12.66
C ALA A 17 -7.89 3.51 -13.11
N TYR A 18 -8.35 2.31 -13.44
CA TYR A 18 -9.70 2.07 -13.94
C TYR A 18 -10.27 0.77 -13.39
N ARG A 19 -11.55 0.80 -13.00
CA ARG A 19 -12.35 -0.38 -12.65
C ARG A 19 -13.77 -0.18 -13.19
N PRO A 20 -14.34 -1.14 -13.92
CA PRO A 20 -15.73 -1.06 -14.37
C PRO A 20 -16.69 -0.85 -13.20
N GLY A 21 -17.62 0.10 -13.34
CA GLY A 21 -18.60 0.44 -12.30
C GLY A 21 -18.02 1.20 -11.09
N SER A 22 -16.75 1.59 -11.12
CA SER A 22 -16.16 2.41 -10.05
C SER A 22 -16.48 3.90 -10.23
N ASN A 23 -16.71 4.59 -9.11
CA ASN A 23 -16.95 6.03 -9.07
C ASN A 23 -15.70 6.84 -8.66
N LEU A 24 -14.49 6.34 -8.95
CA LEU A 24 -13.24 7.03 -8.61
C LEU A 24 -13.14 8.45 -9.17
N GLY A 25 -13.71 8.68 -10.36
CA GLY A 25 -13.71 10.00 -11.01
C GLY A 25 -14.50 11.08 -10.23
N ALA A 26 -15.40 10.69 -9.32
CA ALA A 26 -16.10 11.62 -8.45
C ALA A 26 -15.24 12.08 -7.26
N VAL A 27 -14.15 11.38 -6.95
CA VAL A 27 -13.25 11.73 -5.84
C VAL A 27 -12.27 12.82 -6.31
N ARG A 28 -12.76 14.04 -6.48
CA ARG A 28 -11.98 15.17 -7.04
C ARG A 28 -10.83 15.66 -6.15
N ASN A 29 -10.80 15.27 -4.87
CA ASN A 29 -9.86 15.79 -3.87
C ASN A 29 -8.77 14.80 -3.43
N ALA A 30 -8.80 13.54 -3.87
CA ALA A 30 -7.89 12.51 -3.35
C ALA A 30 -6.50 12.50 -4.02
N MET A 31 -6.30 13.25 -5.11
CA MET A 31 -5.11 13.14 -5.96
C MET A 31 -4.15 14.33 -5.86
N GLN A 32 -4.19 15.09 -4.75
CA GLN A 32 -3.20 16.13 -4.46
C GLN A 32 -1.88 15.58 -3.87
N GLN A 33 -1.79 14.28 -3.64
CA GLN A 33 -0.58 13.63 -3.15
C GLN A 33 0.43 13.44 -4.27
N THR A 34 1.69 13.76 -3.98
CA THR A 34 2.81 13.37 -4.84
C THR A 34 2.95 11.86 -4.80
N LEU A 35 2.76 11.20 -5.94
CA LEU A 35 2.90 9.75 -6.08
C LEU A 35 4.26 9.41 -6.68
N HIS A 36 4.86 8.33 -6.19
CA HIS A 36 6.08 7.78 -6.74
C HIS A 36 5.80 6.45 -7.45
N ALA A 37 6.61 6.12 -8.45
CA ALA A 37 6.47 4.86 -9.17
C ALA A 37 6.63 3.63 -8.25
N VAL A 38 7.38 3.76 -7.15
CA VAL A 38 7.59 2.72 -6.15
C VAL A 38 6.32 2.41 -5.33
N ASP A 39 5.30 3.27 -5.36
CA ASP A 39 4.03 3.09 -4.66
C ASP A 39 3.07 2.16 -5.44
N VAL A 40 3.36 1.90 -6.72
CA VAL A 40 2.51 1.07 -7.59
C VAL A 40 2.55 -0.42 -7.19
N PRO A 41 3.72 -1.08 -7.03
CA PRO A 41 3.78 -2.48 -6.65
C PRO A 41 2.98 -2.84 -5.37
N PRO A 42 3.13 -2.13 -4.23
CA PRO A 42 2.39 -2.47 -3.02
C PRO A 42 0.89 -2.24 -3.22
N THR A 43 0.49 -1.17 -3.91
CA THR A 43 -0.92 -0.89 -4.24
C THR A 43 -1.53 -2.00 -5.09
N VAL A 44 -0.84 -2.45 -6.14
CA VAL A 44 -1.34 -3.54 -7.00
C VAL A 44 -1.43 -4.86 -6.22
N SER A 45 -0.44 -5.17 -5.38
CA SER A 45 -0.52 -6.33 -4.48
C SER A 45 -1.76 -6.26 -3.58
N ALA A 46 -2.05 -5.11 -2.99
CA ALA A 46 -3.25 -4.92 -2.17
C ALA A 46 -4.55 -5.09 -2.99
N LEU A 47 -4.62 -4.53 -4.19
CA LEU A 47 -5.78 -4.66 -5.08
C LEU A 47 -6.06 -6.12 -5.46
N LEU A 48 -5.00 -6.91 -5.67
CA LEU A 48 -5.07 -8.33 -6.03
C LEU A 48 -5.19 -9.26 -4.82
N GLY A 49 -5.07 -8.75 -3.59
CA GLY A 49 -5.00 -9.55 -2.37
C GLY A 49 -3.77 -10.45 -2.29
N LEU A 50 -2.67 -10.04 -2.91
CA LEU A 50 -1.37 -10.73 -2.86
C LEU A 50 -0.50 -10.14 -1.74
N PRO A 51 0.41 -10.91 -1.15
CA PRO A 51 1.39 -10.37 -0.23
C PRO A 51 2.26 -9.32 -0.92
N VAL A 52 2.57 -8.24 -0.20
CA VAL A 52 3.42 -7.15 -0.70
C VAL A 52 4.86 -7.66 -0.86
N PRO A 53 5.55 -7.38 -1.98
CA PRO A 53 6.95 -7.74 -2.17
C PRO A 53 7.84 -7.11 -1.11
N ARG A 54 8.76 -7.89 -0.53
CA ARG A 54 9.68 -7.39 0.52
C ARG A 54 10.65 -6.31 0.04
N ALA A 55 10.93 -6.28 -1.26
CA ALA A 55 11.76 -5.26 -1.90
C ALA A 55 10.98 -3.98 -2.24
N SER A 56 9.68 -3.93 -1.94
CA SER A 56 8.87 -2.75 -2.14
C SER A 56 9.17 -1.71 -1.06
N GLU A 57 9.66 -0.55 -1.47
CA GLU A 57 9.92 0.59 -0.58
C GLU A 57 8.76 1.59 -0.54
N GLY A 58 7.85 1.54 -1.51
CA GLY A 58 6.73 2.47 -1.61
C GLY A 58 5.59 2.19 -0.65
N THR A 59 4.67 3.14 -0.61
CA THR A 59 3.47 3.12 0.23
C THR A 59 2.21 2.84 -0.61
N PHE A 60 1.09 2.56 0.05
CA PHE A 60 -0.16 2.34 -0.66
C PHE A 60 -0.74 3.65 -1.17
N ILE A 61 -1.21 3.65 -2.42
CA ILE A 61 -1.99 4.75 -2.98
C ILE A 61 -3.40 4.64 -2.40
N GLU A 62 -3.60 5.28 -1.25
CA GLU A 62 -4.85 5.25 -0.47
C GLU A 62 -6.11 5.49 -1.31
N PRO A 63 -6.14 6.44 -2.27
CA PRO A 63 -7.31 6.66 -3.12
C PRO A 63 -7.74 5.44 -3.94
N LEU A 64 -6.83 4.51 -4.21
CA LEU A 64 -7.09 3.30 -4.98
C LEU A 64 -7.49 2.11 -4.11
N LEU A 65 -7.23 2.13 -2.80
CA LEU A 65 -7.57 1.00 -1.92
C LEU A 65 -9.06 0.65 -1.90
N PRO A 66 -10.04 1.58 -2.03
CA PRO A 66 -11.44 1.22 -2.17
C PRO A 66 -11.78 0.41 -3.43
N LEU A 67 -10.88 0.40 -4.43
CA LEU A 67 -11.00 -0.50 -5.58
C LEU A 67 -10.64 -1.95 -5.25
N ALA A 68 -9.83 -2.16 -4.20
CA ALA A 68 -9.44 -3.50 -3.80
C ALA A 68 -10.71 -4.29 -3.49
N ASN A 69 -10.66 -5.58 -3.81
CA ASN A 69 -11.78 -6.47 -3.53
C ASN A 69 -12.11 -6.37 -2.03
N GLN A 70 -13.25 -5.77 -1.67
CA GLN A 70 -13.54 -5.40 -0.27
C GLN A 70 -13.58 -6.64 0.65
N ALA A 71 -13.90 -7.80 0.08
CA ALA A 71 -13.82 -9.10 0.75
C ALA A 71 -12.38 -9.54 1.08
N LEU A 72 -11.37 -9.06 0.33
CA LEU A 72 -9.94 -9.31 0.58
C LEU A 72 -9.30 -8.24 1.46
N LEU A 73 -9.86 -7.02 1.54
CA LEU A 73 -9.38 -5.98 2.46
C LEU A 73 -9.44 -6.46 3.92
N THR A 74 -10.48 -7.19 4.31
CA THR A 74 -10.57 -7.80 5.65
C THR A 74 -9.44 -8.82 5.90
N LEU A 75 -8.98 -9.53 4.87
CA LEU A 75 -7.82 -10.43 4.97
C LEU A 75 -6.52 -9.63 5.10
N HIS A 76 -6.36 -8.54 4.34
CA HIS A 76 -5.20 -7.66 4.47
C HIS A 76 -5.09 -7.04 5.88
N TYR A 77 -6.19 -6.49 6.40
CA TYR A 77 -6.22 -5.94 7.76
C TYR A 77 -5.96 -7.02 8.82
N ARG A 78 -6.48 -8.24 8.62
CA ARG A 78 -6.18 -9.39 9.48
C ARG A 78 -4.69 -9.74 9.44
N ASP A 79 -4.08 -9.77 8.27
CA ASP A 79 -2.67 -10.11 8.11
C ASP A 79 -1.76 -9.03 8.70
N LEU A 80 -2.09 -7.75 8.50
CA LEU A 80 -1.38 -6.62 9.11
C LEU A 80 -1.46 -6.70 10.64
N TYR A 81 -2.65 -6.98 11.19
CA TYR A 81 -2.84 -7.19 12.62
C TYR A 81 -1.98 -8.35 13.15
N ILE A 82 -1.95 -9.49 12.45
CA ILE A 82 -1.10 -10.64 12.82
C ILE A 82 0.38 -10.27 12.76
N GLN A 83 0.81 -9.52 11.75
CA GLN A 83 2.20 -9.06 11.62
C GLN A 83 2.57 -8.10 12.75
N GLN A 84 1.69 -7.15 13.10
CA GLN A 84 1.89 -6.24 14.21
C GLN A 84 2.01 -6.99 15.54
N GLN A 85 1.15 -7.99 15.78
CA GLN A 85 1.24 -8.86 16.97
C GLN A 85 2.54 -9.67 17.02
N ARG A 86 3.03 -10.16 15.87
CA ARG A 86 4.31 -10.88 15.80
C ARG A 86 5.49 -9.97 16.06
N LEU A 87 5.46 -8.75 15.49
CA LEU A 87 6.49 -7.75 15.70
C LEU A 87 6.54 -7.32 17.17
N THR A 88 5.39 -7.01 17.78
CA THR A 88 5.36 -6.63 19.21
C THR A 88 5.84 -7.77 20.11
N LYS A 89 5.47 -9.01 19.82
CA LYS A 89 6.02 -10.19 20.52
C LYS A 89 7.53 -10.31 20.34
N ALA A 90 8.04 -10.14 19.12
CA ALA A 90 9.48 -10.22 18.85
C ALA A 90 10.27 -9.10 19.54
N VAL A 91 9.75 -7.87 19.50
CA VAL A 91 10.35 -6.70 20.15
C VAL A 91 10.30 -6.86 21.67
N ALA A 92 9.18 -7.31 22.25
CA ALA A 92 9.09 -7.56 23.68
C ALA A 92 10.03 -8.68 24.14
N ALA A 93 10.18 -9.76 23.35
CA ALA A 93 11.15 -10.81 23.60
C ALA A 93 12.59 -10.27 23.56
N ALA A 94 12.92 -9.43 22.58
CA ALA A 94 14.24 -8.80 22.48
C ALA A 94 14.54 -7.84 23.65
N LEU A 95 13.51 -7.21 24.21
CA LEU A 95 13.61 -6.28 25.35
C LEU A 95 13.43 -6.97 26.71
N GLY A 96 13.18 -8.28 26.77
CA GLY A 96 12.95 -9.03 28.01
C GLY A 96 11.63 -8.68 28.73
N LEU A 97 10.67 -8.07 28.03
CA LEU A 97 9.39 -7.63 28.58
C LEU A 97 8.33 -8.73 28.47
N LYS A 98 7.65 -9.07 29.58
CA LYS A 98 6.47 -9.94 29.55
C LYS A 98 5.25 -9.13 29.10
N LEU A 99 4.81 -9.31 27.86
CA LEU A 99 3.50 -8.83 27.41
C LEU A 99 2.42 -9.74 28.01
N PHE A 100 1.58 -9.19 28.89
CA PHE A 100 0.42 -9.90 29.44
C PHE A 100 -0.61 -10.19 28.34
N PRO A 101 -1.35 -11.31 28.42
CA PRO A 101 -2.45 -11.56 27.50
C PRO A 101 -3.57 -10.54 27.75
N ALA A 102 -4.03 -9.89 26.70
CA ALA A 102 -5.32 -9.19 26.72
C ALA A 102 -6.42 -10.27 26.57
N GLU A 103 -7.35 -10.29 27.51
CA GLU A 103 -8.59 -11.10 27.46
C GLU A 103 -9.47 -10.72 26.26
#